data_AF-A0A0F9IMM6-F1
#
_entry.id   AF-A0A0F9IMM6-F1
#
_cell.length_a   1.000
_cell.length_b   1.000
_cell.length_c   1.000
_cell.angle_alpha   90.00
_cell.angle_beta   90.00
_cell.angle_gamma   90.00
#
_symmetry.space_group_name_H-M   'P 1'
#
loop_
_entity.id
_entity.type
_entity.pdbx_description
1 polymer ?
#
loop_
_entity_poly.entity_id
_entity_poly.type
_entity_poly.pdbx_seq_one_letter_code
_entity_poly.pdbx_strand_id
1 'polypeptide(L)'
;MSTYTDFIAAPDSKKQTIVEVDISEDSLFINYEPGIWFITYYVDEEKVTYNFGNGAFGYGNFGSAGVADLTNNNARERIGSVWIDDKLYLKTTSLSELRSNNESFIYDTSTFQLLMHFDDFNPPECFDFIQIGVTKGYAIQAAYYDDIYYDARVISIPNIVKQKDPLFFGLIRFEGGSIQFQNIDGHFDNWSSQNVFGQPIRILFGRFDFNYADFETVFAGTIDDFSLSPSINTVNIQDKRWALSRKIPINHFDSATYPNIKTRNVGKSIPLGYGVIGNAPVICTNEEGAAPFSFKIVDTTDYAIKAIDQVYVEDVSVTHGDEDLTNATFSLSAGVYSARDKVSIDFQGYETGGTLIDNGLDIIKDLMALFANVAFN
;
A
#
# COMPACT_ATOMS: atom_id res chain seq x y z
N MET A 1 -8.81 39.31 40.59
CA MET A 1 -8.93 39.52 39.13
C MET A 1 -8.91 41.02 38.88
N SER A 2 -7.91 41.50 38.15
CA SER A 2 -7.86 42.87 37.64
C SER A 2 -9.00 43.08 36.63
N THR A 3 -9.59 44.27 36.64
CA THR A 3 -10.69 44.62 35.74
C THR A 3 -10.13 45.19 34.42
N TYR A 4 -10.92 45.13 33.35
CA TYR A 4 -10.55 45.70 32.05
C TYR A 4 -10.18 47.20 32.13
N THR A 5 -10.76 47.91 33.10
CA THR A 5 -10.49 49.32 33.37
C THR A 5 -9.07 49.55 33.90
N ASP A 6 -8.51 48.57 34.64
CA ASP A 6 -7.15 48.64 35.17
C ASP A 6 -6.08 48.47 34.06
N PHE A 7 -6.43 47.81 32.95
CA PHE A 7 -5.56 47.60 31.79
C PHE A 7 -5.39 48.86 30.93
N ILE A 8 -6.45 49.64 30.73
CA ILE A 8 -6.42 50.89 29.94
C ILE A 8 -5.58 51.97 30.63
N ALA A 9 -5.58 51.99 31.97
CA ALA A 9 -4.89 53.00 32.76
C ALA A 9 -3.37 52.77 32.91
N ALA A 10 -2.83 51.65 32.45
CA ALA A 10 -1.41 51.32 32.61
C ALA A 10 -0.52 52.15 31.66
N PRO A 11 0.62 52.70 32.14
CA PRO A 11 1.57 53.41 31.29
C PRO A 11 2.17 52.48 30.22
N ASP A 12 2.45 53.01 29.03
CA ASP A 12 2.89 52.23 27.85
C ASP A 12 4.15 51.39 28.11
N SER A 13 5.03 51.83 29.02
CA SER A 13 6.22 51.08 29.45
C SER A 13 5.92 49.81 30.27
N LYS A 14 4.65 49.55 30.63
CA LYS A 14 4.20 48.37 31.36
C LYS A 14 3.21 47.48 30.58
N LYS A 15 2.97 47.77 29.30
CA LYS A 15 2.16 46.93 28.40
C LYS A 15 3.07 45.87 27.76
N GLN A 16 2.62 44.63 27.70
CA GLN A 16 3.32 43.52 27.04
C GLN A 16 2.39 42.85 26.02
N THR A 17 2.93 42.48 24.86
CA THR A 17 2.26 41.65 23.85
C THR A 17 2.71 40.21 24.04
N ILE A 18 1.77 39.26 24.02
CA ILE A 18 2.04 37.83 23.99
C ILE A 18 1.80 37.33 22.57
N VAL A 19 2.61 36.37 22.12
CA VAL A 19 2.48 35.64 20.86
C VAL A 19 1.94 34.25 21.20
N GLU A 20 0.91 33.83 20.48
CA GLU A 20 0.34 32.49 20.57
C GLU A 20 1.09 31.55 19.62
N VAL A 21 1.26 30.32 20.06
CA VAL A 21 1.94 29.22 19.36
C VAL A 21 0.87 28.28 18.84
N ASP A 22 1.04 27.86 17.58
CA ASP A 22 0.15 26.92 16.91
C ASP A 22 0.08 25.60 17.70
N ILE A 23 -1.12 25.28 18.18
CA ILE A 23 -1.50 23.95 18.63
C ILE A 23 -2.13 23.27 17.42
N SER A 24 -1.74 22.02 17.15
CA SER A 24 -2.36 21.22 16.09
C SER A 24 -3.85 21.07 16.39
N GLU A 25 -4.70 21.58 15.50
CA GLU A 25 -6.06 21.07 15.41
C GLU A 25 -6.01 19.83 14.51
N ASP A 26 -6.32 18.69 15.12
CA ASP A 26 -6.65 17.47 14.41
C ASP A 26 -7.78 17.77 13.42
N SER A 27 -7.65 17.24 12.21
CA SER A 27 -8.75 17.18 11.24
C SER A 27 -10.03 16.72 11.93
N LEU A 28 -11.09 17.53 11.85
CA LEU A 28 -12.32 17.38 12.63
C LEU A 28 -13.17 16.20 12.13
N PHE A 29 -12.74 14.97 12.42
CA PHE A 29 -13.61 13.80 12.33
C PHE A 29 -14.67 13.92 13.43
N ILE A 30 -15.92 14.09 13.03
CA ILE A 30 -17.04 14.15 13.96
C ILE A 30 -17.63 12.75 14.06
N ASN A 31 -17.78 12.24 15.27
CA ASN A 31 -18.48 10.98 15.48
C ASN A 31 -19.95 11.15 15.05
N TYR A 32 -20.37 10.36 14.06
CA TYR A 32 -21.77 10.30 13.64
C TYR A 32 -22.52 9.31 14.53
N GLU A 33 -22.01 8.08 14.60
CA GLU A 33 -22.51 6.94 15.36
C GLU A 33 -21.31 6.07 15.79
N PRO A 34 -21.46 5.08 16.70
CA PRO A 34 -20.36 4.16 17.02
C PRO A 34 -19.76 3.56 15.75
N GLY A 35 -18.44 3.69 15.58
CA GLY A 35 -17.69 3.25 14.39
C GLY A 35 -17.88 4.04 13.11
N ILE A 36 -18.87 4.94 13.03
CA ILE A 36 -19.11 5.80 11.87
C ILE A 36 -18.70 7.23 12.21
N TRP A 37 -17.71 7.73 11.47
CA TRP A 37 -17.23 9.09 11.61
C TRP A 37 -17.39 9.83 10.30
N PHE A 38 -17.57 11.15 10.38
CA PHE A 38 -17.71 11.98 9.20
C PHE A 38 -16.82 13.20 9.20
N ILE A 39 -16.46 13.61 7.99
CA ILE A 39 -15.83 14.89 7.71
C ILE A 39 -16.69 15.65 6.70
N THR A 40 -16.75 16.98 6.84
CA THR A 40 -17.48 17.85 5.91
C THR A 40 -16.47 18.60 5.06
N TYR A 41 -16.56 18.46 3.74
CA TYR A 41 -15.76 19.22 2.79
C TYR A 41 -16.48 20.55 2.50
N TYR A 42 -16.23 21.56 3.33
CA TYR A 42 -16.73 22.91 3.08
C TYR A 42 -15.84 23.63 2.06
N VAL A 43 -16.44 24.17 1.00
CA VAL A 43 -15.77 25.06 0.04
C VAL A 43 -16.27 26.48 0.33
N ASP A 44 -15.73 27.14 1.36
CA ASP A 44 -15.86 28.60 1.48
C ASP A 44 -14.64 29.26 0.82
N GLU A 45 -14.86 30.41 0.19
CA GLU A 45 -13.92 31.13 -0.70
C GLU A 45 -12.58 31.54 -0.06
N GLU A 46 -12.39 31.32 1.24
CA GLU A 46 -11.14 31.60 1.95
C GLU A 46 -10.45 30.31 2.42
N LYS A 47 -9.53 29.85 1.57
CA LYS A 47 -8.35 29.02 1.89
C LYS A 47 -8.57 27.93 2.95
N VAL A 48 -8.86 26.71 2.50
CA VAL A 48 -8.60 25.53 3.34
C VAL A 48 -7.29 24.87 2.91
N THR A 49 -6.28 24.95 3.78
CA THR A 49 -5.04 24.17 3.67
C THR A 49 -5.17 23.03 4.66
N TYR A 50 -5.19 21.78 4.20
CA TYR A 50 -5.22 20.62 5.07
C TYR A 50 -3.78 20.13 5.28
N ASN A 51 -3.31 20.14 6.54
CA ASN A 51 -2.03 19.53 6.92
C ASN A 51 -2.32 18.26 7.72
N PHE A 52 -1.83 17.11 7.24
CA PHE A 52 -1.83 15.85 7.98
C PHE A 52 -0.39 15.47 8.32
N GLY A 53 -0.18 14.88 9.50
CA GLY A 53 1.11 14.74 10.20
C GLY A 53 2.18 13.86 9.52
N ASN A 54 3.41 14.00 10.03
CA ASN A 54 4.66 13.38 9.54
C ASN A 54 4.85 11.95 10.08
N GLY A 55 5.17 10.97 9.21
CA GLY A 55 5.43 9.59 9.65
C GLY A 55 5.94 8.57 8.61
N ALA A 56 6.95 8.93 7.81
CA ALA A 56 8.00 8.11 7.14
C ALA A 56 7.76 6.67 6.57
N PHE A 57 8.08 6.57 5.26
CA PHE A 57 8.53 5.44 4.40
C PHE A 57 7.50 4.49 3.74
N GLY A 58 6.92 4.98 2.63
CA GLY A 58 6.32 4.15 1.57
C GLY A 58 5.15 4.85 0.89
N TYR A 59 5.39 5.51 -0.26
CA TYR A 59 4.40 6.13 -1.15
C TYR A 59 3.29 7.00 -0.52
N GLY A 60 3.70 8.14 0.04
CA GLY A 60 2.78 9.24 0.38
C GLY A 60 3.41 10.24 1.35
N ASN A 61 4.38 11.05 0.90
CA ASN A 61 4.79 12.21 1.68
C ASN A 61 3.85 13.38 1.32
N PHE A 62 2.93 13.67 2.22
CA PHE A 62 2.05 14.83 2.19
C PHE A 62 2.88 16.10 2.39
N GLY A 63 2.92 16.91 1.35
CA GLY A 63 3.77 18.09 1.31
C GLY A 63 3.72 18.80 -0.03
N SER A 64 2.52 18.97 -0.60
CA SER A 64 2.33 20.01 -1.60
C SER A 64 0.98 20.70 -1.36
N ALA A 65 1.05 21.93 -0.88
CA ALA A 65 -0.08 22.84 -0.89
C ALA A 65 -0.43 23.11 -2.36
N GLY A 66 -1.42 22.39 -2.88
CA GLY A 66 -2.07 22.74 -4.13
C GLY A 66 -3.05 23.87 -3.87
N VAL A 67 -2.75 25.08 -4.35
CA VAL A 67 -3.77 26.12 -4.46
C VAL A 67 -4.69 25.70 -5.60
N ALA A 68 -5.91 25.25 -5.28
CA ALA A 68 -6.97 25.19 -6.28
C ALA A 68 -7.25 26.65 -6.69
N ASP A 69 -7.04 26.96 -7.97
CA ASP A 69 -7.42 28.25 -8.52
C ASP A 69 -8.95 28.33 -8.55
N LEU A 70 -9.53 28.88 -7.48
CA LEU A 70 -10.97 29.04 -7.26
C LEU A 70 -11.56 30.20 -8.05
N THR A 71 -10.92 30.64 -9.14
CA THR A 71 -11.43 31.77 -9.93
C THR A 71 -12.70 31.46 -10.72
N ASN A 72 -13.22 30.23 -10.74
CA ASN A 72 -14.54 29.93 -11.32
C ASN A 72 -15.26 28.74 -10.65
N ASN A 73 -16.32 29.02 -9.90
CA ASN A 73 -17.46 28.17 -9.52
C ASN A 73 -17.18 26.80 -8.85
N ASN A 74 -17.57 26.67 -7.57
CA ASN A 74 -18.16 25.47 -6.93
C ASN A 74 -17.81 24.10 -7.58
N ALA A 75 -16.53 23.78 -7.71
CA ALA A 75 -16.12 22.50 -8.28
C ALA A 75 -16.50 21.40 -7.28
N ARG A 76 -17.61 20.70 -7.54
CA ARG A 76 -18.06 19.55 -6.74
C ARG A 76 -17.04 18.44 -6.90
N GLU A 77 -16.15 18.29 -5.93
CA GLU A 77 -15.18 17.20 -5.92
C GLU A 77 -15.87 15.89 -5.49
N ARG A 78 -15.69 14.81 -6.24
CA ARG A 78 -16.19 13.49 -5.85
C ARG A 78 -15.12 12.70 -5.13
N ILE A 79 -15.50 12.07 -4.02
CA ILE A 79 -14.65 11.05 -3.39
C ILE A 79 -14.94 9.69 -4.05
N GLY A 80 -13.90 9.10 -4.62
CA GLY A 80 -13.98 7.84 -5.37
C GLY A 80 -13.42 6.63 -4.63
N SER A 81 -12.58 6.87 -3.62
CA SER A 81 -11.92 5.86 -2.81
C SER A 81 -11.52 6.43 -1.46
N VAL A 82 -11.56 5.59 -0.43
CA VAL A 82 -11.00 5.83 0.89
C VAL A 82 -10.09 4.66 1.20
N TRP A 83 -8.86 4.93 1.63
CA TRP A 83 -7.89 3.93 2.06
C TRP A 83 -7.54 4.18 3.52
N ILE A 84 -7.56 3.14 4.33
CA ILE A 84 -7.21 3.20 5.76
C ILE A 84 -6.22 2.07 6.03
N ASP A 85 -5.02 2.41 6.51
CA ASP A 85 -3.90 1.48 6.72
C ASP A 85 -3.71 0.51 5.54
N ASP A 86 -3.58 1.07 4.34
CA ASP A 86 -3.43 0.35 3.05
C ASP A 86 -4.62 -0.51 2.61
N LYS A 87 -5.77 -0.40 3.29
CA LYS A 87 -7.00 -1.11 2.92
C LYS A 87 -7.99 -0.20 2.22
N LEU A 88 -8.38 -0.57 1.00
CA LEU A 88 -9.44 0.14 0.25
C LEU A 88 -10.81 -0.17 0.86
N TYR A 89 -11.47 0.87 1.38
CA TYR A 89 -12.82 0.75 1.93
C TYR A 89 -13.86 0.60 0.81
N LEU A 90 -14.91 -0.18 1.08
CA LEU A 90 -16.02 -0.42 0.17
C LEU A 90 -16.88 0.84 0.01
N LYS A 91 -17.08 1.32 -1.22
CA LYS A 91 -18.06 2.39 -1.46
C LYS A 91 -19.48 1.85 -1.37
N THR A 92 -20.29 2.41 -0.47
CA THR A 92 -21.72 2.10 -0.32
C THR A 92 -22.59 3.23 -0.88
N THR A 93 -23.87 2.93 -1.10
CA THR A 93 -24.82 3.89 -1.70
C THR A 93 -25.84 4.44 -0.70
N SER A 94 -25.91 3.88 0.50
CA SER A 94 -26.82 4.33 1.56
C SER A 94 -26.22 4.18 2.95
N LEU A 95 -26.71 4.98 3.90
CA LEU A 95 -26.33 4.87 5.31
C LEU A 95 -26.68 3.49 5.91
N SER A 96 -27.73 2.83 5.40
CA SER A 96 -28.09 1.48 5.84
C SER A 96 -27.06 0.44 5.39
N GLU A 97 -26.54 0.57 4.18
CA GLU A 97 -25.45 -0.29 3.69
C GLU A 97 -24.14 0.00 4.43
N LEU A 98 -23.84 1.27 4.69
CA LEU A 98 -22.67 1.69 5.47
C LEU A 98 -22.66 1.04 6.86
N ARG A 99 -23.79 1.04 7.57
CA ARG A 99 -23.95 0.38 8.89
C ARG A 99 -23.84 -1.14 8.84
N SER A 100 -24.11 -1.75 7.69
CA SER A 100 -24.13 -3.21 7.54
C SER A 100 -22.77 -3.77 7.11
N ASN A 101 -21.84 -2.90 6.69
CA ASN A 101 -20.54 -3.29 6.19
C ASN A 101 -19.46 -2.48 6.91
N ASN A 102 -18.69 -3.13 7.79
CA ASN A 102 -17.43 -2.55 8.26
C ASN A 102 -16.52 -2.24 7.06
N GLU A 103 -15.61 -1.29 7.25
CA GLU A 103 -14.59 -0.94 6.24
C GLU A 103 -15.23 -0.41 4.96
N SER A 104 -16.19 0.49 5.14
CA SER A 104 -16.97 1.06 4.06
C SER A 104 -17.09 2.58 4.19
N PHE A 105 -17.41 3.25 3.09
CA PHE A 105 -17.61 4.70 3.07
C PHE A 105 -18.77 5.09 2.15
N ILE A 106 -19.36 6.25 2.43
CA ILE A 106 -20.33 6.92 1.58
C ILE A 106 -19.96 8.40 1.50
N TYR A 107 -20.05 8.96 0.30
CA TYR A 107 -19.89 10.39 0.07
C TYR A 107 -21.22 10.95 -0.40
N ASP A 108 -21.83 11.80 0.43
CA ASP A 108 -23.05 12.52 0.09
C ASP A 108 -22.69 13.80 -0.65
N THR A 109 -22.97 13.82 -1.95
CA THR A 109 -22.69 14.96 -2.83
C THR A 109 -23.61 16.15 -2.60
N SER A 110 -24.72 15.97 -1.88
CA SER A 110 -25.67 17.04 -1.57
C SER A 110 -25.27 17.84 -0.32
N THR A 111 -24.64 17.16 0.66
CA THR A 111 -24.18 17.76 1.92
C THR A 111 -22.66 17.91 2.00
N PHE A 112 -21.92 17.39 1.02
CA PHE A 112 -20.45 17.33 0.99
C PHE A 112 -19.85 16.58 2.18
N GLN A 113 -20.58 15.60 2.72
CA GLN A 113 -20.15 14.80 3.86
C GLN A 113 -19.60 13.45 3.40
N LEU A 114 -18.39 13.14 3.84
CA LEU A 114 -17.82 11.80 3.74
C LEU A 114 -18.03 11.09 5.07
N LEU A 115 -18.82 10.02 5.07
CA LEU A 115 -18.98 9.14 6.22
C LEU A 115 -18.19 7.86 5.99
N MET A 116 -17.46 7.43 7.01
CA MET A 116 -16.60 6.24 6.99
C MET A 116 -16.95 5.34 8.17
N HIS A 117 -17.17 4.06 7.90
CA HIS A 117 -17.35 3.03 8.91
C HIS A 117 -16.01 2.31 9.13
N PHE A 118 -15.35 2.65 10.22
CA PHE A 118 -14.08 2.06 10.61
C PHE A 118 -14.27 0.65 11.17
N ASP A 119 -13.24 -0.17 11.06
CA ASP A 119 -13.28 -1.52 11.59
C ASP A 119 -13.30 -1.53 13.13
N ASP A 120 -13.92 -2.57 13.71
CA ASP A 120 -14.08 -2.75 15.16
C ASP A 120 -14.66 -1.55 15.91
N PHE A 121 -15.37 -0.66 15.20
CA PHE A 121 -15.88 0.60 15.72
C PHE A 121 -14.79 1.52 16.28
N ASN A 122 -13.54 1.33 15.85
CA ASN A 122 -12.41 2.11 16.29
C ASN A 122 -12.57 3.57 15.87
N PRO A 123 -12.06 4.50 16.68
CA PRO A 123 -12.03 5.91 16.32
C PRO A 123 -10.89 6.15 15.29
N PRO A 124 -10.98 7.21 14.46
CA PRO A 124 -10.02 7.46 13.37
C PRO A 124 -8.58 7.63 13.85
N GLU A 125 -8.37 8.01 15.12
CA GLU A 125 -7.06 8.17 15.76
C GLU A 125 -6.34 6.84 16.00
N CYS A 126 -7.02 5.70 15.84
CA CYS A 126 -6.42 4.38 15.95
C CYS A 126 -5.73 3.90 14.66
N PHE A 127 -5.85 4.66 13.57
CA PHE A 127 -5.29 4.31 12.27
C PHE A 127 -4.12 5.22 11.95
N ASP A 128 -3.05 4.63 11.41
CA ASP A 128 -1.81 5.37 11.11
C ASP A 128 -1.97 6.21 9.84
N PHE A 129 -2.78 5.73 8.87
CA PHE A 129 -3.00 6.41 7.60
C PHE A 129 -4.47 6.39 7.17
N ILE A 130 -5.01 7.59 6.90
CA ILE A 130 -6.32 7.76 6.24
C ILE A 130 -6.11 8.56 4.96
N GLN A 131 -6.26 7.92 3.81
CA GLN A 131 -6.10 8.54 2.49
C GLN A 131 -7.42 8.60 1.74
N ILE A 132 -7.75 9.80 1.25
CA ILE A 132 -9.01 10.07 0.56
C ILE A 132 -8.72 10.43 -0.89
N GLY A 133 -9.26 9.63 -1.81
CA GLY A 133 -9.05 9.79 -3.25
C GLY A 133 -10.15 10.62 -3.90
N VAL A 134 -9.81 11.84 -4.31
CA VAL A 134 -10.67 12.68 -5.14
C VAL A 134 -10.65 12.18 -6.59
N THR A 135 -11.83 11.91 -7.14
CA THR A 135 -12.02 11.47 -8.52
C THR A 135 -12.02 12.67 -9.45
N LYS A 136 -11.06 12.71 -10.37
CA LYS A 136 -11.07 13.64 -11.50
C LYS A 136 -11.52 12.91 -12.76
N GLY A 137 -12.58 13.43 -13.38
CA GLY A 137 -13.16 12.86 -14.60
C GLY A 137 -12.57 13.47 -15.86
N TYR A 138 -12.18 12.64 -16.81
CA TYR A 138 -11.74 13.05 -18.15
C TYR A 138 -12.46 12.22 -19.20
N ALA A 139 -12.86 12.85 -20.30
CA ALA A 139 -13.59 12.21 -21.39
C ALA A 139 -13.08 12.69 -22.76
N ILE A 140 -13.54 12.04 -23.83
CA ILE A 140 -13.29 12.47 -25.22
C ILE A 140 -14.12 13.72 -25.53
N GLN A 141 -15.32 13.81 -24.97
CA GLN A 141 -16.22 14.96 -25.07
C GLN A 141 -16.65 15.40 -23.68
N ALA A 142 -16.74 16.70 -23.46
CA ALA A 142 -17.10 17.25 -22.17
C ALA A 142 -18.56 16.97 -21.85
N ALA A 143 -18.83 16.49 -20.65
CA ALA A 143 -20.18 16.18 -20.19
C ALA A 143 -20.23 16.16 -18.65
N TYR A 144 -21.44 16.30 -18.12
CA TYR A 144 -21.70 16.08 -16.70
C TYR A 144 -22.25 14.67 -16.51
N TYR A 145 -21.63 13.91 -15.62
CA TYR A 145 -22.15 12.63 -15.16
C TYR A 145 -22.09 12.62 -13.64
N ASP A 146 -23.21 12.30 -12.98
CA ASP A 146 -23.28 12.23 -11.52
C ASP A 146 -22.79 13.54 -10.85
N ASP A 147 -23.24 14.68 -11.40
CA ASP A 147 -22.87 16.05 -11.00
C ASP A 147 -21.37 16.40 -11.06
N ILE A 148 -20.58 15.58 -11.75
CA ILE A 148 -19.15 15.84 -11.97
C ILE A 148 -18.94 16.22 -13.42
N TYR A 149 -18.16 17.27 -13.61
CA TYR A 149 -17.70 17.66 -14.92
C TYR A 149 -16.56 16.77 -15.38
N TYR A 150 -16.76 16.08 -16.50
CA TYR A 150 -15.72 15.33 -17.20
C TYR A 150 -15.11 16.21 -18.27
N ASP A 151 -13.85 16.58 -18.12
CA ASP A 151 -13.19 17.49 -19.06
C ASP A 151 -12.76 16.77 -20.36
N ALA A 152 -12.89 17.46 -21.50
CA ALA A 152 -12.64 16.92 -22.84
C ALA A 152 -11.14 16.84 -23.14
N ARG A 153 -10.42 15.95 -22.46
CA ARG A 153 -8.96 15.82 -22.58
C ARG A 153 -8.48 14.49 -23.13
N VAL A 154 -9.32 13.47 -23.21
CA VAL A 154 -8.89 12.14 -23.68
C VAL A 154 -8.71 12.15 -25.20
N ILE A 155 -7.49 11.88 -25.66
CA ILE A 155 -7.16 11.74 -27.09
C ILE A 155 -7.33 10.28 -27.52
N SER A 156 -6.76 9.35 -26.75
CA SER A 156 -6.79 7.93 -27.07
C SER A 156 -6.77 7.07 -25.82
N ILE A 157 -7.40 5.91 -25.93
CA ILE A 157 -7.41 4.85 -24.91
C ILE A 157 -6.74 3.59 -25.50
N PRO A 158 -6.07 2.77 -24.67
CA PRO A 158 -5.43 1.56 -25.16
C PRO A 158 -6.48 0.51 -25.55
N ASN A 159 -6.09 -0.39 -26.46
CA ASN A 159 -6.92 -1.56 -26.76
C ASN A 159 -6.75 -2.59 -25.63
N ILE A 160 -7.77 -2.73 -24.79
CA ILE A 160 -7.78 -3.70 -23.70
C ILE A 160 -8.33 -5.03 -24.22
N VAL A 161 -7.47 -6.04 -24.30
CA VAL A 161 -7.82 -7.38 -24.78
C VAL A 161 -7.82 -8.36 -23.61
N LYS A 162 -9.01 -8.85 -23.24
CA LYS A 162 -9.17 -9.88 -22.21
C LYS A 162 -8.99 -11.27 -22.84
N GLN A 163 -8.01 -12.04 -22.37
CA GLN A 163 -7.79 -13.43 -22.78
C GLN A 163 -7.85 -14.34 -21.57
N LYS A 164 -8.48 -15.51 -21.74
CA LYS A 164 -8.43 -16.56 -20.72
C LYS A 164 -7.02 -17.14 -20.72
N ASP A 165 -6.31 -16.97 -19.62
CA ASP A 165 -4.97 -17.53 -19.48
C ASP A 165 -5.02 -19.06 -19.60
N PRO A 166 -4.20 -19.67 -20.46
CA PRO A 166 -4.06 -21.11 -20.48
C PRO A 166 -3.40 -21.56 -19.19
N LEU A 167 -4.12 -22.35 -18.38
CA LEU A 167 -3.72 -22.84 -17.06
C LEU A 167 -2.34 -23.54 -17.00
N PHE A 168 -1.74 -23.86 -18.15
CA PHE A 168 -0.63 -24.80 -18.28
C PHE A 168 0.78 -24.19 -18.26
N PHE A 169 0.94 -22.85 -18.30
CA PHE A 169 2.27 -22.25 -18.48
C PHE A 169 2.73 -21.29 -17.37
N GLY A 170 1.94 -21.07 -16.32
CA GLY A 170 2.39 -20.33 -15.12
C GLY A 170 2.85 -18.88 -15.34
N LEU A 171 2.65 -18.32 -16.53
CA LEU A 171 2.95 -16.93 -16.86
C LEU A 171 1.62 -16.18 -16.96
N ILE A 172 1.26 -15.48 -15.89
CA ILE A 172 0.12 -14.57 -15.85
C ILE A 172 0.44 -13.39 -16.78
N ARG A 173 -0.47 -13.06 -17.70
CA ARG A 173 -0.35 -11.85 -18.52
C ARG A 173 -1.18 -10.74 -17.88
N PHE A 174 -0.56 -9.59 -17.70
CA PHE A 174 -1.21 -8.42 -17.13
C PHE A 174 -1.80 -7.55 -18.23
N GLU A 175 -3.05 -7.16 -18.04
CA GLU A 175 -3.72 -6.18 -18.89
C GLU A 175 -3.22 -4.78 -18.56
N GLY A 176 -3.13 -3.92 -19.56
CA GLY A 176 -2.63 -2.57 -19.39
C GLY A 176 -2.46 -1.86 -20.72
N GLY A 177 -1.87 -0.68 -20.68
CA GLY A 177 -1.60 0.12 -21.85
C GLY A 177 -1.46 1.59 -21.50
N SER A 178 -1.56 2.45 -22.50
CA SER A 178 -1.34 3.88 -22.32
C SER A 178 -2.57 4.68 -22.75
N ILE A 179 -3.02 5.59 -21.89
CA ILE A 179 -4.04 6.59 -22.19
C ILE A 179 -3.33 7.90 -22.55
N GLN A 180 -3.78 8.58 -23.59
CA GLN A 180 -3.22 9.88 -23.98
C GLN A 180 -4.20 11.01 -23.70
N PHE A 181 -3.68 12.08 -23.11
CA PHE A 181 -4.44 13.28 -22.79
C PHE A 181 -3.88 14.52 -23.47
N GLN A 182 -4.75 15.46 -23.82
CA GLN A 182 -4.38 16.78 -24.33
C GLN A 182 -3.89 17.68 -23.19
N ASN A 183 -2.69 18.25 -23.34
CA ASN A 183 -2.04 19.12 -22.36
C ASN A 183 -1.62 20.48 -22.93
N ILE A 184 -2.25 20.95 -24.01
CA ILE A 184 -1.86 22.20 -24.72
C ILE A 184 -1.90 23.44 -23.81
N ASP A 185 -2.75 23.42 -22.78
CA ASP A 185 -2.94 24.47 -21.79
C ASP A 185 -2.16 24.27 -20.49
N GLY A 186 -1.32 23.22 -20.40
CA GLY A 186 -0.51 22.94 -19.22
C GLY A 186 -1.27 22.37 -18.01
N HIS A 187 -2.51 21.89 -18.20
CA HIS A 187 -3.38 21.38 -17.11
C HIS A 187 -2.72 20.32 -16.22
N PHE A 188 -1.85 19.51 -16.81
CA PHE A 188 -1.22 18.37 -16.14
C PHE A 188 0.23 18.63 -15.75
N ASP A 189 0.76 19.85 -15.93
CA ASP A 189 2.17 20.16 -15.67
C ASP A 189 2.56 19.94 -14.19
N ASN A 190 1.58 20.06 -13.30
CA ASN A 190 1.73 19.84 -11.86
C ASN A 190 1.52 18.37 -11.42
N TRP A 191 1.30 17.43 -12.33
CA TRP A 191 1.08 16.02 -11.93
C TRP A 191 2.28 15.39 -11.24
N SER A 192 3.49 15.86 -11.56
CA SER A 192 4.72 15.46 -10.87
C SER A 192 4.71 15.76 -9.37
N SER A 193 3.96 16.79 -8.92
CA SER A 193 3.82 17.16 -7.52
C SER A 193 2.54 16.64 -6.85
N GLN A 194 1.67 15.93 -7.59
CA GLN A 194 0.37 15.43 -7.13
C GLN A 194 0.35 13.92 -6.82
N ASN A 195 1.50 13.25 -6.80
CA ASN A 195 1.65 11.81 -6.50
C ASN A 195 0.63 10.91 -7.23
N VAL A 196 0.57 11.09 -8.56
CA VAL A 196 -0.40 10.39 -9.43
C VAL A 196 -0.01 8.92 -9.67
N PHE A 197 1.26 8.57 -9.45
CA PHE A 197 1.75 7.19 -9.52
C PHE A 197 1.05 6.29 -8.48
N GLY A 198 0.69 5.07 -8.87
CA GLY A 198 0.01 4.10 -8.01
C GLY A 198 -1.47 4.37 -7.77
N GLN A 199 -1.99 5.55 -8.17
CA GLN A 199 -3.39 5.90 -7.94
C GLN A 199 -4.35 5.00 -8.73
N PRO A 200 -5.53 4.66 -8.18
CA PRO A 200 -6.50 3.81 -8.85
C PRO A 200 -7.10 4.52 -10.07
N ILE A 201 -7.25 3.78 -11.17
CA ILE A 201 -7.84 4.28 -12.42
C ILE A 201 -8.88 3.31 -12.96
N ARG A 202 -9.91 3.86 -13.62
CA ARG A 202 -11.01 3.11 -14.23
C ARG A 202 -11.28 3.66 -15.63
N ILE A 203 -11.47 2.76 -16.59
CA ILE A 203 -11.98 3.10 -17.93
C ILE A 203 -13.42 2.65 -17.99
N LEU A 204 -14.32 3.63 -18.13
CA LEU A 204 -15.75 3.44 -18.30
C LEU A 204 -16.10 3.58 -19.78
N PHE A 205 -16.93 2.67 -20.31
CA PHE A 205 -17.43 2.72 -21.67
C PHE A 205 -18.96 2.80 -21.66
N GLY A 206 -19.49 3.73 -22.43
CA GLY A 206 -20.92 4.02 -22.49
C GLY A 206 -21.20 5.02 -23.61
N ARG A 207 -22.46 5.40 -23.75
CA ARG A 207 -22.88 6.46 -24.68
C ARG A 207 -22.99 7.80 -23.97
N PHE A 208 -22.93 8.88 -24.74
CA PHE A 208 -22.98 10.25 -24.21
C PHE A 208 -24.32 10.60 -23.56
N ASP A 209 -25.40 9.91 -23.93
CA ASP A 209 -26.77 10.12 -23.45
C ASP A 209 -27.16 9.19 -22.31
N PHE A 210 -26.22 8.41 -21.79
CA PHE A 210 -26.46 7.46 -20.71
C PHE A 210 -26.28 8.10 -19.34
N ASN A 211 -27.02 7.60 -18.35
CA ASN A 211 -26.73 7.94 -16.97
C ASN A 211 -25.41 7.29 -16.56
N TYR A 212 -24.72 7.85 -15.57
CA TYR A 212 -23.46 7.28 -15.06
C TYR A 212 -23.58 5.80 -14.68
N ALA A 213 -24.73 5.39 -14.11
CA ALA A 213 -25.01 4.01 -13.72
C ALA A 213 -25.07 3.02 -14.90
N ASP A 214 -25.29 3.51 -16.12
CA ASP A 214 -25.38 2.68 -17.34
C ASP A 214 -24.01 2.51 -18.02
N PHE A 215 -22.93 3.10 -17.47
CA PHE A 215 -21.58 2.88 -17.98
C PHE A 215 -21.00 1.56 -17.49
N GLU A 216 -20.37 0.81 -18.40
CA GLU A 216 -19.66 -0.42 -18.05
C GLU A 216 -18.19 -0.15 -17.78
N THR A 217 -17.65 -0.75 -16.70
CA THR A 217 -16.21 -0.69 -16.42
C THR A 217 -15.47 -1.70 -17.29
N VAL A 218 -14.75 -1.20 -18.29
CA VAL A 218 -13.95 -2.02 -19.22
C VAL A 218 -12.62 -2.44 -18.58
N PHE A 219 -12.01 -1.52 -17.82
CA PHE A 219 -10.74 -1.73 -17.14
C PHE A 219 -10.75 -1.05 -15.77
N ALA A 220 -10.13 -1.69 -14.78
CA ALA A 220 -9.84 -1.12 -13.48
C ALA A 220 -8.43 -1.56 -13.06
N GLY A 221 -7.60 -0.62 -12.65
CA GLY A 221 -6.19 -0.86 -12.36
C GLY A 221 -5.56 0.27 -11.56
N THR A 222 -4.24 0.39 -11.67
CA THR A 222 -3.44 1.47 -11.10
C THR A 222 -2.63 2.17 -12.18
N ILE A 223 -2.22 3.41 -11.90
CA ILE A 223 -1.27 4.15 -12.74
C ILE A 223 0.14 3.62 -12.46
N ASP A 224 0.80 3.07 -13.47
CA ASP A 224 2.17 2.56 -13.39
C ASP A 224 3.19 3.66 -13.67
N ASP A 225 2.97 4.49 -14.68
CA ASP A 225 3.88 5.60 -14.99
C ASP A 225 3.14 6.68 -15.76
N PHE A 226 3.70 7.89 -15.82
CA PHE A 226 3.19 8.95 -16.67
C PHE A 226 4.32 9.78 -17.28
N SER A 227 4.13 10.18 -18.52
CA SER A 227 5.03 11.07 -19.24
C SER A 227 4.33 12.40 -19.49
N LEU A 228 4.97 13.48 -19.04
CA LEU A 228 4.52 14.85 -19.26
C LEU A 228 5.22 15.44 -20.48
N SER A 229 4.44 15.98 -21.42
CA SER A 229 4.90 16.80 -22.52
C SER A 229 3.98 18.03 -22.69
N PRO A 230 4.45 19.11 -23.33
CA PRO A 230 3.67 20.35 -23.47
C PRO A 230 2.36 20.23 -24.28
N SER A 231 2.13 19.11 -24.96
CA SER A 231 0.98 18.92 -25.86
C SER A 231 0.21 17.65 -25.56
N ILE A 232 0.89 16.55 -25.28
CA ILE A 232 0.28 15.24 -25.04
C ILE A 232 0.92 14.61 -23.81
N ASN A 233 0.09 14.26 -22.84
CA ASN A 233 0.53 13.46 -21.70
C ASN A 233 0.08 12.03 -21.86
N THR A 234 0.97 11.12 -21.49
CA THR A 234 0.73 9.69 -21.61
C THR A 234 0.70 9.09 -20.21
N VAL A 235 -0.35 8.36 -19.89
CA VAL A 235 -0.51 7.65 -18.61
C VAL A 235 -0.50 6.16 -18.88
N ASN A 236 0.50 5.49 -18.36
CA ASN A 236 0.61 4.04 -18.41
C ASN A 236 -0.20 3.45 -17.25
N ILE A 237 -1.06 2.51 -17.60
CA ILE A 237 -1.99 1.85 -16.68
C ILE A 237 -1.71 0.36 -16.65
N GLN A 238 -1.95 -0.23 -15.49
CA GLN A 238 -1.62 -1.62 -15.25
C GLN A 238 -2.65 -2.32 -14.37
N ASP A 239 -2.87 -3.60 -14.65
CA ASP A 239 -3.69 -4.49 -13.84
C ASP A 239 -3.11 -4.61 -12.43
N LYS A 240 -3.98 -4.56 -11.41
CA LYS A 240 -3.60 -4.68 -9.99
C LYS A 240 -2.79 -5.94 -9.70
N ARG A 241 -3.00 -7.02 -10.45
CA ARG A 241 -2.27 -8.29 -10.30
C ARG A 241 -0.78 -8.16 -10.62
N TRP A 242 -0.32 -7.08 -11.25
CA TRP A 242 1.11 -6.84 -11.45
C TRP A 242 1.92 -6.83 -10.16
N ALA A 243 1.30 -6.57 -9.01
CA ALA A 243 1.93 -6.78 -7.71
C ALA A 243 2.55 -8.19 -7.56
N LEU A 244 2.00 -9.20 -8.26
CA LEU A 244 2.50 -10.58 -8.31
C LEU A 244 3.77 -10.76 -9.16
N SER A 245 4.19 -9.76 -9.93
CA SER A 245 5.43 -9.78 -10.72
C SER A 245 6.69 -9.48 -9.90
N ARG A 246 6.54 -9.20 -8.60
CA ARG A 246 7.66 -8.91 -7.70
C ARG A 246 8.59 -10.12 -7.61
N LYS A 247 9.90 -9.87 -7.63
CA LYS A 247 10.89 -10.90 -7.32
C LYS A 247 10.86 -11.22 -5.83
N ILE A 248 10.53 -12.46 -5.51
CA ILE A 248 10.67 -13.08 -4.20
C ILE A 248 11.87 -14.05 -4.24
N PRO A 249 12.62 -14.25 -3.14
CA PRO A 249 12.49 -13.67 -1.80
C PRO A 249 13.03 -12.23 -1.69
N ILE A 250 12.55 -11.46 -0.70
CA ILE A 250 12.87 -10.03 -0.52
C ILE A 250 14.09 -9.82 0.39
N ASN A 251 14.22 -10.62 1.45
CA ASN A 251 15.28 -10.44 2.43
C ASN A 251 16.59 -11.09 1.96
N HIS A 252 17.69 -10.43 2.29
CA HIS A 252 19.03 -10.83 1.91
C HIS A 252 19.91 -10.96 3.15
N PHE A 253 20.93 -11.82 3.09
CA PHE A 253 21.95 -11.85 4.12
C PHE A 253 22.77 -10.55 4.09
N ASP A 254 22.90 -9.89 5.23
CA ASP A 254 23.72 -8.69 5.39
C ASP A 254 24.74 -8.84 6.53
N SER A 255 25.79 -8.01 6.49
CA SER A 255 26.88 -8.06 7.48
C SER A 255 26.56 -7.38 8.81
N ALA A 256 25.47 -6.61 8.91
CA ALA A 256 25.05 -5.99 10.16
C ALA A 256 24.31 -7.03 11.04
N THR A 257 23.40 -7.78 10.44
CA THR A 257 22.66 -8.88 11.08
C THR A 257 23.54 -10.10 11.31
N TYR A 258 24.45 -10.40 10.37
CA TYR A 258 25.37 -11.53 10.47
C TYR A 258 26.85 -11.09 10.38
N PRO A 259 27.45 -10.55 11.45
CA PRO A 259 28.80 -9.97 11.42
C PRO A 259 29.91 -10.93 10.98
N ASN A 260 29.73 -12.23 11.24
CA ASN A 260 30.71 -13.28 10.97
C ASN A 260 30.39 -14.08 9.70
N ILE A 261 29.45 -13.61 8.87
CA ILE A 261 29.11 -14.28 7.62
C ILE A 261 30.25 -14.12 6.61
N LYS A 262 30.48 -15.14 5.80
CA LYS A 262 31.42 -15.03 4.69
C LYS A 262 30.98 -13.95 3.72
N THR A 263 31.88 -13.04 3.33
CA THR A 263 31.59 -11.93 2.41
C THR A 263 30.91 -12.37 1.10
N ARG A 264 31.23 -13.57 0.59
CA ARG A 264 30.61 -14.13 -0.63
C ARG A 264 29.11 -14.45 -0.50
N ASN A 265 28.60 -14.52 0.73
CA ASN A 265 27.21 -14.82 1.03
C ASN A 265 26.40 -13.56 1.33
N VAL A 266 27.05 -12.42 1.56
CA VAL A 266 26.38 -11.12 1.71
C VAL A 266 25.67 -10.78 0.39
N GLY A 267 24.41 -10.36 0.49
CA GLY A 267 23.53 -10.04 -0.64
C GLY A 267 22.82 -11.25 -1.26
N LYS A 268 23.13 -12.50 -0.85
CA LYS A 268 22.32 -13.65 -1.27
C LYS A 268 20.94 -13.58 -0.62
N SER A 269 19.89 -13.91 -1.37
CA SER A 269 18.53 -13.98 -0.84
C SER A 269 18.41 -15.11 0.19
N ILE A 270 17.67 -14.85 1.25
CA ILE A 270 17.27 -15.87 2.22
C ILE A 270 16.04 -16.59 1.63
N PRO A 271 16.05 -17.93 1.46
CA PRO A 271 14.98 -18.61 0.76
C PRO A 271 13.69 -18.69 1.59
N LEU A 272 12.57 -18.92 0.89
CA LEU A 272 11.28 -19.29 1.48
C LEU A 272 11.11 -20.81 1.42
N GLY A 273 10.55 -21.43 2.46
CA GLY A 273 10.37 -22.89 2.50
C GLY A 273 8.94 -23.28 2.82
N TYR A 274 8.19 -23.72 1.81
CA TYR A 274 6.84 -24.26 1.95
C TYR A 274 6.82 -25.78 1.79
N GLY A 275 5.96 -26.47 2.53
CA GLY A 275 5.82 -27.92 2.48
C GLY A 275 7.03 -28.70 3.03
N VAL A 276 7.14 -29.97 2.62
CA VAL A 276 8.25 -30.85 3.02
C VAL A 276 9.37 -30.74 1.99
N ILE A 277 10.57 -30.35 2.43
CA ILE A 277 11.69 -30.05 1.55
C ILE A 277 12.86 -30.97 1.91
N GLY A 278 13.36 -31.68 0.90
CA GLY A 278 14.53 -32.55 1.03
C GLY A 278 15.79 -31.95 0.41
N ASN A 279 16.93 -32.20 1.04
CA ASN A 279 18.28 -31.86 0.58
C ASN A 279 18.47 -30.38 0.21
N ALA A 280 17.83 -29.49 0.98
CA ALA A 280 17.95 -28.05 0.77
C ALA A 280 19.36 -27.57 1.16
N PRO A 281 20.04 -26.77 0.32
CA PRO A 281 21.32 -26.17 0.70
C PRO A 281 21.11 -25.06 1.73
N VAL A 282 21.97 -25.00 2.74
CA VAL A 282 21.93 -23.96 3.79
C VAL A 282 23.19 -23.12 3.81
N ILE A 283 23.08 -21.91 4.37
CA ILE A 283 24.19 -20.97 4.47
C ILE A 283 24.63 -20.84 5.92
N CYS A 284 25.93 -21.04 6.17
CA CYS A 284 26.56 -20.75 7.44
C CYS A 284 26.63 -19.22 7.66
N THR A 285 26.07 -18.75 8.77
CA THR A 285 25.96 -17.32 9.11
C THR A 285 27.14 -16.81 9.92
N ASN A 286 28.01 -17.70 10.42
CA ASN A 286 29.18 -17.36 11.21
C ASN A 286 30.46 -18.11 10.79
N GLU A 287 30.63 -18.39 9.49
CA GLU A 287 31.79 -19.14 8.93
C GLU A 287 33.15 -18.48 9.27
N GLU A 288 33.20 -17.15 9.46
CA GLU A 288 34.43 -16.42 9.88
C GLU A 288 34.62 -16.35 11.40
N GLY A 289 33.65 -16.86 12.17
CA GLY A 289 33.67 -16.85 13.63
C GLY A 289 34.29 -18.12 14.23
N ALA A 290 33.87 -18.43 15.46
CA ALA A 290 34.21 -19.67 16.15
C ALA A 290 32.99 -20.59 16.24
N ALA A 291 33.24 -21.89 16.36
CA ALA A 291 32.19 -22.88 16.59
C ALA A 291 31.46 -22.62 17.94
N PRO A 292 30.18 -23.01 18.06
CA PRO A 292 29.39 -23.75 17.09
C PRO A 292 29.01 -22.92 15.85
N PHE A 293 29.05 -23.56 14.68
CA PHE A 293 28.73 -22.92 13.41
C PHE A 293 27.22 -22.91 13.21
N SER A 294 26.64 -21.73 13.06
CA SER A 294 25.19 -21.51 12.91
C SER A 294 24.80 -21.43 11.45
N PHE A 295 23.66 -22.03 11.11
CA PHE A 295 23.13 -22.09 9.75
C PHE A 295 21.72 -21.53 9.73
N LYS A 296 21.39 -20.77 8.68
CA LYS A 296 20.04 -20.24 8.43
C LYS A 296 19.39 -21.05 7.31
N ILE A 297 18.19 -21.55 7.57
CA ILE A 297 17.45 -22.43 6.66
C ILE A 297 16.56 -21.59 5.73
N VAL A 298 15.65 -20.79 6.29
CA VAL A 298 14.70 -19.95 5.56
C VAL A 298 14.50 -18.60 6.24
N ASP A 299 13.89 -17.67 5.54
CA ASP A 299 13.37 -16.43 6.10
C ASP A 299 12.25 -16.74 7.09
N THR A 300 12.23 -16.07 8.23
CA THR A 300 11.25 -16.30 9.31
C THR A 300 10.57 -15.01 9.74
N THR A 301 10.51 -14.03 8.85
CA THR A 301 9.84 -12.75 9.09
C THR A 301 8.35 -12.97 9.38
N ASP A 302 7.71 -13.84 8.59
CA ASP A 302 6.27 -14.08 8.66
C ASP A 302 5.91 -15.40 9.35
N TYR A 303 6.74 -16.44 9.18
CA TYR A 303 6.45 -17.79 9.68
C TYR A 303 7.67 -18.48 10.29
N ALA A 304 7.39 -19.32 11.29
CA ALA A 304 8.33 -20.32 11.80
C ALA A 304 8.29 -21.58 10.92
N ILE A 305 9.37 -22.38 10.96
CA ILE A 305 9.37 -23.72 10.36
C ILE A 305 8.79 -24.74 11.35
N LYS A 306 8.22 -25.82 10.83
CA LYS A 306 7.59 -26.85 11.66
C LYS A 306 8.60 -27.80 12.31
N ALA A 307 9.59 -28.26 11.55
CA ALA A 307 10.54 -29.24 12.04
C ALA A 307 11.82 -29.27 11.20
N ILE A 308 12.93 -29.64 11.82
CA ILE A 308 14.15 -30.06 11.15
C ILE A 308 14.22 -31.58 11.25
N ASP A 309 14.23 -32.28 10.11
CA ASP A 309 14.18 -33.75 10.11
C ASP A 309 15.60 -34.33 10.15
N GLN A 310 16.51 -33.85 9.30
CA GLN A 310 17.88 -34.37 9.21
C GLN A 310 18.84 -33.37 8.57
N VAL A 311 20.05 -33.25 9.14
CA VAL A 311 21.15 -32.45 8.57
C VAL A 311 22.22 -33.37 7.97
N TYR A 312 22.80 -32.95 6.85
CA TYR A 312 23.86 -33.65 6.15
C TYR A 312 25.08 -32.74 5.95
N VAL A 313 26.28 -33.31 6.11
CA VAL A 313 27.55 -32.68 5.74
C VAL A 313 28.24 -33.61 4.75
N GLU A 314 28.58 -33.10 3.56
CA GLU A 314 29.12 -33.90 2.45
C GLU A 314 28.26 -35.15 2.14
N ASP A 315 26.94 -34.95 2.12
CA ASP A 315 25.92 -35.98 1.88
C ASP A 315 25.88 -37.12 2.93
N VAL A 316 26.52 -36.93 4.10
CA VAL A 316 26.48 -37.84 5.25
C VAL A 316 25.62 -37.25 6.36
N SER A 317 24.69 -38.05 6.91
CA SER A 317 23.84 -37.65 8.04
C SER A 317 24.68 -37.39 9.28
N VAL A 318 24.43 -36.24 9.93
CA VAL A 318 25.11 -35.81 11.15
C VAL A 318 24.12 -35.38 12.23
N THR A 319 24.56 -35.42 13.48
CA THR A 319 23.83 -34.80 14.59
C THR A 319 24.05 -33.29 14.57
N HIS A 320 22.98 -32.53 14.77
CA HIS A 320 23.00 -31.08 14.91
C HIS A 320 22.50 -30.68 16.31
N GLY A 321 22.69 -29.42 16.68
CA GLY A 321 22.27 -28.88 17.97
C GLY A 321 21.67 -27.48 17.82
N ASP A 322 21.31 -26.89 18.97
CA ASP A 322 20.75 -25.54 19.08
C ASP A 322 19.67 -25.24 18.02
N GLU A 323 18.77 -26.19 17.82
CA GLU A 323 17.64 -26.05 16.92
C GLU A 323 16.72 -24.93 17.42
N ASP A 324 16.47 -23.96 16.53
CA ASP A 324 15.49 -22.90 16.74
C ASP A 324 14.56 -22.86 15.54
N LEU A 325 13.37 -23.43 15.72
CA LEU A 325 12.34 -23.50 14.69
C LEU A 325 11.70 -22.13 14.41
N THR A 326 11.72 -21.22 15.40
CA THR A 326 11.17 -19.86 15.24
C THR A 326 12.08 -19.03 14.35
N ASN A 327 13.38 -19.14 14.56
CA ASN A 327 14.38 -18.45 13.74
C ASN A 327 14.89 -19.29 12.56
N ALA A 328 14.38 -20.51 12.37
CA ALA A 328 14.83 -21.47 11.35
C ALA A 328 16.36 -21.58 11.28
N THR A 329 16.98 -21.83 12.44
CA THR A 329 18.42 -22.02 12.57
C THR A 329 18.77 -23.31 13.29
N PHE A 330 19.97 -23.80 13.04
CA PHE A 330 20.60 -24.87 13.81
C PHE A 330 22.12 -24.66 13.87
N SER A 331 22.79 -25.43 14.72
CA SER A 331 24.24 -25.36 14.89
C SER A 331 24.95 -26.70 14.66
N LEU A 332 26.20 -26.62 14.17
CA LEU A 332 27.11 -27.76 14.05
C LEU A 332 28.40 -27.48 14.84
N SER A 333 28.90 -28.52 15.52
CA SER A 333 30.16 -28.43 16.25
C SER A 333 31.38 -28.47 15.32
N ALA A 334 32.53 -27.99 15.80
CA ALA A 334 33.79 -27.96 15.03
C ALA A 334 34.31 -29.35 14.59
N GLY A 335 33.86 -30.43 15.23
CA GLY A 335 34.24 -31.79 14.84
C GLY A 335 33.39 -32.39 13.72
N VAL A 336 32.29 -31.71 13.34
CA VAL A 336 31.30 -32.18 12.38
C VAL A 336 31.35 -31.38 11.08
N TYR A 337 31.65 -30.08 11.15
CA TYR A 337 31.73 -29.18 10.01
C TYR A 337 33.08 -28.48 9.94
N SER A 338 33.66 -28.44 8.75
CA SER A 338 34.78 -27.58 8.38
C SER A 338 34.36 -26.53 7.37
N ALA A 339 35.03 -25.37 7.39
CA ALA A 339 34.74 -24.31 6.44
C ALA A 339 34.85 -24.81 4.99
N ARG A 340 33.80 -24.54 4.19
CA ARG A 340 33.57 -24.98 2.79
C ARG A 340 32.93 -26.34 2.60
N ASP A 341 32.69 -27.12 3.65
CA ASP A 341 31.92 -28.34 3.52
C ASP A 341 30.50 -28.00 3.02
N LYS A 342 29.96 -28.86 2.16
CA LYS A 342 28.57 -28.76 1.70
C LYS A 342 27.65 -29.22 2.82
N VAL A 343 26.78 -28.32 3.27
CA VAL A 343 25.73 -28.62 4.26
C VAL A 343 24.37 -28.57 3.59
N SER A 344 23.58 -29.63 3.78
CA SER A 344 22.19 -29.69 3.34
C SER A 344 21.28 -30.23 4.44
N ILE A 345 19.97 -30.03 4.27
CA ILE A 345 18.97 -30.33 5.30
C ILE A 345 17.67 -30.86 4.68
N ASP A 346 17.05 -31.79 5.38
CA ASP A 346 15.64 -32.17 5.21
C ASP A 346 14.83 -31.49 6.32
N PHE A 347 13.76 -30.78 5.97
CA PHE A 347 12.95 -30.05 6.92
C PHE A 347 11.50 -29.89 6.46
N GLN A 348 10.62 -29.61 7.42
CA GLN A 348 9.24 -29.22 7.19
C GLN A 348 9.17 -27.70 7.31
N GLY A 349 8.77 -27.04 6.22
CA GLY A 349 8.74 -25.59 6.07
C GLY A 349 7.68 -24.88 6.91
N TYR A 350 7.14 -23.78 6.38
CA TYR A 350 6.26 -22.88 7.10
C TYR A 350 4.97 -23.56 7.60
N GLU A 351 4.60 -23.21 8.82
CA GLU A 351 3.34 -23.64 9.44
C GLU A 351 2.48 -22.48 9.92
N THR A 352 1.17 -22.74 9.97
CA THR A 352 0.19 -21.88 10.62
C THR A 352 -0.62 -22.72 11.59
N GLY A 353 -0.57 -22.39 12.88
CA GLY A 353 -1.29 -23.13 13.93
C GLY A 353 -0.87 -24.60 14.03
N GLY A 354 0.41 -24.92 13.84
CA GLY A 354 0.94 -26.30 13.89
C GLY A 354 0.69 -27.13 12.62
N THR A 355 0.03 -26.55 11.61
CA THR A 355 -0.27 -27.22 10.33
C THR A 355 0.64 -26.67 9.24
N LEU A 356 1.26 -27.58 8.49
CA LEU A 356 2.19 -27.24 7.42
C LEU A 356 1.42 -26.59 6.25
N ILE A 357 2.00 -25.54 5.67
CA ILE A 357 1.48 -24.95 4.43
C ILE A 357 2.08 -25.75 3.25
N ASP A 358 1.38 -26.80 2.83
CA ASP A 358 1.85 -27.75 1.80
C ASP A 358 0.98 -27.83 0.54
N ASN A 359 -0.24 -27.31 0.59
CA ASN A 359 -1.14 -27.24 -0.54
C ASN A 359 -0.75 -26.09 -1.48
N GLY A 360 -0.62 -26.36 -2.78
CA GLY A 360 -0.27 -25.35 -3.78
C GLY A 360 -1.20 -24.14 -3.82
N LEU A 361 -2.51 -24.32 -3.56
CA LEU A 361 -3.45 -23.20 -3.48
C LEU A 361 -3.19 -22.35 -2.23
N ASP A 362 -2.93 -22.97 -1.09
CA ASP A 362 -2.69 -22.25 0.16
C ASP A 362 -1.36 -21.49 0.10
N ILE A 363 -0.34 -22.07 -0.54
CA ILE A 363 0.93 -21.37 -0.84
C ILE A 363 0.67 -20.14 -1.72
N ILE A 364 -0.14 -20.26 -2.78
CA ILE A 364 -0.46 -19.10 -3.64
C ILE A 364 -1.21 -18.03 -2.84
N LYS A 365 -2.22 -18.41 -2.06
CA LYS A 365 -2.98 -17.47 -1.21
C LYS A 365 -2.07 -16.72 -0.25
N ASP A 366 -1.15 -17.45 0.38
CA ASP A 366 -0.19 -16.91 1.32
C ASP A 366 0.78 -15.91 0.66
N LEU A 367 1.40 -16.31 -0.46
CA LEU A 367 2.27 -15.41 -1.23
C LEU A 367 1.54 -14.14 -1.70
N MET A 368 0.26 -14.26 -2.07
CA MET A 368 -0.56 -13.12 -2.47
C MET A 368 -0.89 -12.19 -1.29
N ALA A 369 -1.17 -12.74 -0.12
CA ALA A 369 -1.41 -11.94 1.07
C ALA A 369 -0.15 -11.21 1.52
N LEU A 370 0.97 -11.93 1.69
CA LEU A 370 2.22 -11.38 2.23
C LEU A 370 2.91 -10.41 1.27
N PHE A 371 3.05 -10.77 -0.01
CA PHE A 371 3.93 -10.04 -0.91
C PHE A 371 3.21 -9.12 -1.89
N ALA A 372 1.91 -9.32 -2.11
CA ALA A 372 1.10 -8.51 -3.02
C ALA A 372 0.01 -7.69 -2.30
N ASN A 373 -0.24 -7.95 -1.01
CA ASN A 373 -1.35 -7.33 -0.26
C ASN A 373 -2.71 -7.48 -0.99
N VAL A 374 -2.94 -8.65 -1.60
CA VAL A 374 -4.17 -8.96 -2.33
C VAL A 374 -4.81 -10.21 -1.75
N ALA A 375 -6.07 -10.08 -1.31
CA ALA A 375 -6.88 -11.24 -0.94
C ALA A 375 -7.18 -12.12 -2.17
N PHE A 376 -6.92 -13.41 -2.06
CA PHE A 376 -7.30 -14.39 -3.06
C PHE A 376 -8.81 -14.67 -2.97
N ASN A 377 -9.57 -14.22 -3.96
CA ASN A 377 -11.03 -14.43 -4.05
C ASN A 377 -11.40 -15.76 -4.73
#